data_AF-A0A383C1U4-F1
#
_entry.id   AF-A0A383C1U4-F1
#
_cell.length_a   1.000
_cell.length_b   1.000
_cell.length_c   1.000
_cell.angle_alpha   90.00
_cell.angle_beta   90.00
_cell.angle_gamma   90.00
#
_symmetry.space_group_name_H-M   'P 1'
#
loop_
_entity.id
_entity.type
_entity.pdbx_description
1 polymer ?
#
loop_
_entity_poly.entity_id
_entity_poly.type
_entity_poly.pdbx_seq_one_letter_code
_entity_poly.pdbx_strand_id
1 'polypeptide(L)' 'MARSGLAQQQSRLKSLITKGRDQGYLTYAEVNDHLPDDISDPEQIEDIIGMINDMGIPV' A
#
# COMPACT_ATOMS: atom_id res chain seq x y z
N MET A 1 -4.50 -3.93 -24.78
CA MET A 1 -5.07 -4.23 -23.46
C MET A 1 -4.27 -3.48 -22.38
N ALA A 2 -4.40 -2.15 -22.26
CA ALA A 2 -3.51 -1.36 -21.39
C ALA A 2 -4.28 -0.26 -20.60
N ARG A 3 -5.24 -0.67 -19.76
CA ARG A 3 -5.97 0.28 -18.88
C ARG A 3 -6.22 -0.23 -17.45
N SER A 4 -5.48 -1.25 -16.98
CA SER A 4 -5.84 -1.93 -15.72
C SER A 4 -4.93 -1.65 -14.51
N GLY A 5 -3.78 -0.99 -14.68
CA GLY A 5 -2.81 -0.79 -13.57
C GLY A 5 -3.34 0.09 -12.43
N LEU A 6 -4.02 1.19 -12.73
CA LEU A 6 -4.52 2.14 -11.73
C LEU A 6 -5.62 1.55 -10.82
N ALA A 7 -6.51 0.72 -11.38
CA ALA A 7 -7.57 0.08 -10.61
C ALA A 7 -7.02 -0.95 -9.62
N GLN A 8 -5.96 -1.66 -10.01
CA GLN A 8 -5.30 -2.64 -9.16
C GLN A 8 -4.49 -1.95 -8.05
N GLN A 9 -3.85 -0.82 -8.34
CA GLN A 9 -3.20 0.03 -7.33
C GLN A 9 -4.20 0.47 -6.24
N GLN A 10 -5.36 1.01 -6.65
CA GLN A 10 -6.38 1.46 -5.69
C GLN A 10 -6.95 0.31 -4.86
N SER A 11 -7.19 -0.86 -5.48
CA SER A 11 -7.69 -2.03 -4.75
C SER A 11 -6.70 -2.50 -3.69
N ARG A 12 -5.40 -2.53 -4.00
CA ARG A 12 -4.35 -2.94 -3.06
C ARG A 12 -4.19 -1.96 -1.91
N LEU A 13 -4.18 -0.66 -2.21
CA LEU A 13 -4.10 0.37 -1.17
C LEU A 13 -5.30 0.29 -0.22
N LYS A 14 -6.51 0.08 -0.76
CA LYS A 14 -7.71 -0.12 0.04
C LYS A 14 -7.61 -1.35 0.94
N SER A 15 -7.04 -2.46 0.45
CA SER A 15 -6.78 -3.66 1.25
C SER A 15 -5.78 -3.38 2.38
N LEU A 16 -4.69 -2.66 2.09
CA LEU A 16 -3.71 -2.25 3.10
C LEU A 16 -4.36 -1.39 4.19
N ILE A 17 -5.10 -0.35 3.79
CA ILE A 17 -5.82 0.52 4.74
C ILE A 17 -6.79 -0.29 5.61
N THR A 18 -7.54 -1.22 5.01
CA THR A 18 -8.50 -2.05 5.76
C THR A 18 -7.77 -2.90 6.79
N LYS A 19 -6.71 -3.60 6.37
CA LYS A 19 -5.90 -4.45 7.24
C LYS A 19 -5.24 -3.65 8.36
N GLY A 20 -4.62 -2.52 8.00
CA GLY A 20 -3.93 -1.65 8.94
C GLY A 20 -4.87 -1.00 9.95
N ARG A 21 -6.11 -0.69 9.54
CA ARG A 21 -7.13 -0.19 10.46
C ARG A 21 -7.66 -1.28 11.40
N ASP A 22 -7.78 -2.51 10.91
CA ASP A 22 -8.26 -3.64 11.73
C ASP A 22 -7.25 -4.06 12.81
N GLN A 23 -5.94 -4.06 12.50
CA GLN A 23 -4.89 -4.40 13.46
C GLN A 23 -4.27 -3.19 14.18
N GLY A 24 -4.54 -1.97 13.69
CA GLY A 24 -4.07 -0.71 14.26
C GLY A 24 -2.68 -0.26 13.82
N TYR A 25 -2.01 -1.04 12.94
CA TYR A 25 -0.71 -0.73 12.35
C TYR A 25 -0.48 -1.56 11.08
N LEU A 26 0.56 -1.30 10.32
CA LEU A 26 1.08 -2.18 9.26
C LEU A 26 2.58 -2.36 9.47
N THR A 27 3.19 -3.26 8.73
CA THR A 27 4.65 -3.38 8.66
C THR A 27 5.11 -3.14 7.24
N TYR A 28 6.36 -2.69 7.07
CA TYR A 28 6.97 -2.52 5.76
C TYR A 28 6.82 -3.77 4.88
N ALA A 29 7.00 -4.96 5.47
CA ALA A 29 6.83 -6.23 4.77
C ALA A 29 5.40 -6.44 4.28
N GLU A 30 4.39 -6.10 5.09
CA GLU A 30 2.99 -6.22 4.69
C GLU A 30 2.63 -5.26 3.56
N VAL A 31 3.16 -4.03 3.61
CA VAL A 31 3.02 -3.08 2.51
C VAL A 31 3.67 -3.65 1.26
N ASN A 32 4.95 -4.06 1.34
CA ASN A 32 5.70 -4.62 0.23
C ASN A 32 5.04 -5.88 -0.39
N ASP A 33 4.53 -6.81 0.43
CA ASP A 33 3.82 -8.03 -0.02
C ASP A 33 2.51 -7.72 -0.76
N HIS A 34 1.87 -6.60 -0.44
CA HIS A 34 0.62 -6.20 -1.08
C HIS A 34 0.85 -5.34 -2.31
N LEU A 35 2.09 -4.92 -2.57
CA LEU A 35 2.45 -4.15 -3.75
C LEU A 35 2.86 -5.09 -4.89
N PRO A 36 2.51 -4.77 -6.15
CA PRO A 36 2.93 -5.55 -7.29
C PRO A 36 4.43 -5.38 -7.54
N ASP A 37 5.07 -6.32 -8.26
CA ASP A 37 6.48 -6.19 -8.66
C ASP A 37 6.79 -4.91 -9.45
N ASP A 38 5.79 -4.29 -10.10
CA ASP A 38 5.92 -2.99 -10.77
C ASP A 38 6.17 -1.81 -9.79
N ILE A 39 5.83 -1.99 -8.51
CA ILE A 39 6.09 -1.06 -7.40
C ILE A 39 7.16 -1.71 -6.50
N SER A 40 8.33 -1.94 -7.07
CA SER A 40 9.52 -2.44 -6.35
C SER A 40 10.51 -1.33 -6.02
N ASP A 41 10.28 -0.11 -6.52
CA ASP A 41 11.10 1.05 -6.22
C ASP A 41 10.91 1.48 -4.75
N PRO A 42 11.99 1.54 -3.94
CA PRO A 42 11.91 1.93 -2.54
C PRO A 42 11.24 3.30 -2.35
N GLU A 43 11.49 4.25 -3.26
CA GLU A 43 10.88 5.59 -3.20
C GLU A 43 9.35 5.53 -3.29
N GLN A 44 8.80 4.68 -4.17
CA GLN A 44 7.35 4.52 -4.30
C GLN A 44 6.74 3.80 -3.10
N ILE A 45 7.49 2.88 -2.49
CA ILE A 45 7.04 2.20 -1.27
C ILE A 45 6.97 3.22 -0.13
N GLU A 46 7.99 4.07 0.04
CA GLU A 46 8.00 5.15 1.02
C GLU A 46 6.84 6.13 0.82
N ASP A 47 6.52 6.51 -0.42
CA ASP A 47 5.34 7.36 -0.72
C ASP A 47 4.03 6.72 -0.24
N ILE A 48 3.89 5.41 -0.43
CA ILE A 48 2.71 4.65 0.00
C ILE A 48 2.63 4.55 1.52
N ILE A 49 3.77 4.32 2.17
CA ILE A 49 3.88 4.32 3.63
C ILE A 49 3.51 5.68 4.21
N GLY A 50 3.95 6.77 3.58
CA GLY A 50 3.56 8.13 3.94
C GLY A 50 2.05 8.32 3.86
N MET A 51 1.43 7.92 2.74
CA MET A 51 -0.02 8.00 2.58
C MET A 51 -0.79 7.20 3.64
N ILE A 52 -0.31 6.01 4.01
CA ILE A 52 -0.95 5.16 5.03
C ILE A 52 -0.80 5.77 6.43
N ASN A 53 0.38 6.32 6.75
CA ASN A 53 0.64 7.04 7.99
C ASN A 53 -0.25 8.30 8.12
N ASP A 54 -0.42 9.06 7.03
CA ASP A 54 -1.29 10.23 6.99
C ASP A 54 -2.78 9.89 7.25
N MET A 55 -3.18 8.65 6.94
CA MET A 55 -4.52 8.14 7.27
C MET A 55 -4.67 7.70 8.73
N GLY A 56 -3.61 7.81 9.54
CA GLY A 56 -3.60 7.44 10.96
C GLY A 56 -3.31 5.95 11.19
N ILE A 57 -2.74 5.26 10.20
CA ILE A 57 -2.30 3.87 10.33
C ILE A 57 -0.77 3.87 10.39
N PRO A 58 -0.16 3.62 11.57
CA PRO A 58 1.29 3.54 11.68
C PRO A 58 1.82 2.33 10.93
N VAL A 59 2.93 2.49 10.19
CA VAL A 59 3.62 1.41 9.46
C VAL A 59 5.03 1.21 9.99
#